data_AF-A0A6N2KA83-F1
#
_entry.id   AF-A0A6N2KA83-F1
#
_cell.length_a   1.000
_cell.length_b   1.000
_cell.length_c   1.000
_cell.angle_alpha   90.00
_cell.angle_beta   90.00
_cell.angle_gamma   90.00
#
_symmetry.space_group_name_H-M   'P 1'
#
loop_
_entity.id
_entity.type
_entity.pdbx_description
1 polymer ?
#
loop_
_entity_poly.entity_id
_entity_poly.type
_entity_poly.pdbx_seq_one_letter_code
_entity_poly.pdbx_strand_id
1 'polypeptide(L)'
;MDKPYKLKLNKFADMTSHEFRTAYASSKVKHHTMFRGAPLGNGSFMYEKIDKVPASVDWRKNGAVTAVKDQGKCGSCWAFSTIAAVEGINFIKTNKLITLSEQELVDCNTGVNHGCNGGLMDYAFEFIKKKGGITSESNYPYRAQDGQCDAKKANQPAVSVDGHEGVPRNNENALLKAVANQPVSVAIDAGGSDFQFYSESVGKSWIMELQQ
;
A
#
# COMPACT_ATOMS: atom_id res chain seq x y z
N MET A 1 1.33 7.93 -32.40
CA MET A 1 0.30 8.13 -31.36
C MET A 1 0.98 8.78 -30.18
N ASP A 2 0.60 10.01 -29.84
CA ASP A 2 1.16 10.72 -28.70
C ASP A 2 0.54 10.20 -27.40
N LYS A 3 1.29 9.34 -26.70
CA LYS A 3 0.94 8.90 -25.35
C LYS A 3 1.27 10.03 -24.36
N PRO A 4 0.44 10.28 -23.34
CA PRO A 4 0.64 11.35 -22.38
C PRO A 4 1.65 10.98 -21.27
N TYR A 5 2.55 10.03 -21.55
CA TYR A 5 3.61 9.56 -20.67
C TYR A 5 4.80 9.09 -21.51
N LYS A 6 5.97 9.04 -20.89
CA LYS A 6 7.21 8.51 -21.47
C LYS A 6 7.62 7.22 -20.77
N LEU A 7 8.21 6.33 -21.55
CA LEU A 7 8.81 5.09 -21.09
C LEU A 7 10.33 5.21 -21.17
N LYS A 8 11.05 4.52 -20.28
CA LYS A 8 12.51 4.40 -20.33
C LYS A 8 12.97 3.00 -19.99
N LEU A 9 14.15 2.63 -20.49
CA LEU A 9 14.86 1.46 -20.00
C LEU A 9 15.21 1.64 -18.53
N ASN A 10 14.95 0.62 -17.74
CA ASN A 10 15.22 0.59 -16.31
C ASN A 10 15.82 -0.77 -15.91
N LYS A 11 15.96 -1.02 -14.61
CA LYS A 11 16.55 -2.25 -14.06
C LYS A 11 15.80 -3.55 -14.43
N PHE A 12 14.64 -3.46 -15.08
CA PHE A 12 13.82 -4.59 -15.51
C PHE A 12 13.82 -4.79 -17.04
N ALA A 13 14.71 -4.11 -17.77
CA ALA A 13 14.77 -4.15 -19.23
C ALA A 13 15.17 -5.52 -19.81
N ASP A 14 15.82 -6.36 -19.02
CA ASP A 14 16.18 -7.74 -19.36
C ASP A 14 15.07 -8.75 -19.02
N MET A 15 13.97 -8.31 -18.42
CA MET A 15 12.84 -9.16 -18.04
C MET A 15 11.68 -9.02 -19.02
N THR A 16 11.09 -10.15 -19.40
CA THR A 16 9.78 -10.15 -20.05
C THR A 16 8.71 -9.58 -19.12
N SER A 17 7.63 -9.03 -19.67
CA SER A 17 6.52 -8.55 -18.84
C SER A 17 5.86 -9.67 -18.01
N HIS A 18 5.96 -10.92 -18.45
CA HIS A 18 5.50 -12.06 -17.66
C HIS A 18 6.38 -12.29 -16.42
N GLU A 19 7.70 -12.28 -16.59
CA GLU A 19 8.65 -12.41 -15.47
C GLU A 19 8.53 -11.23 -14.51
N PHE A 20 8.45 -10.00 -15.04
CA PHE A 20 8.26 -8.79 -14.24
C PHE A 20 6.98 -8.87 -13.40
N ARG A 21 5.84 -9.19 -14.04
CA ARG A 21 4.56 -9.31 -13.35
C ARG A 21 4.62 -10.37 -12.26
N THR A 22 5.20 -11.53 -12.55
CA THR A 22 5.25 -12.66 -11.61
C THR A 22 6.14 -12.35 -10.41
N ALA A 23 7.28 -11.67 -10.62
CA ALA A 23 8.23 -11.37 -9.56
C ALA A 23 7.88 -10.12 -8.73
N TYR A 24 7.36 -9.06 -9.37
CA TYR A 24 7.22 -7.73 -8.76
C TYR A 24 5.78 -7.23 -8.64
N ALA A 25 4.85 -7.70 -9.48
CA ALA A 25 3.45 -7.24 -9.50
C ALA A 25 2.44 -8.33 -9.07
N SER A 26 2.89 -9.37 -8.37
CA SER A 26 2.06 -10.55 -8.02
C SER A 26 1.86 -10.72 -6.51
N SER A 27 1.12 -9.80 -5.89
CA SER A 27 0.60 -10.01 -4.52
C SER A 27 -0.80 -10.62 -4.48
N LYS A 28 -1.32 -11.05 -5.64
CA LYS A 28 -2.57 -11.81 -5.77
C LYS A 28 -3.79 -11.16 -5.07
N VAL A 29 -3.80 -9.83 -4.92
CA VAL A 29 -4.86 -9.08 -4.19
C VAL A 29 -6.25 -9.43 -4.74
N LYS A 30 -6.43 -9.42 -6.07
CA LYS A 30 -7.71 -9.79 -6.71
C LYS A 30 -8.13 -11.23 -6.42
N HIS A 31 -7.17 -12.17 -6.46
CA HIS A 31 -7.40 -13.57 -6.14
C HIS A 31 -7.83 -13.72 -4.67
N HIS A 32 -7.09 -13.17 -3.71
CA HIS A 32 -7.46 -13.22 -2.30
C HIS A 32 -8.81 -12.54 -2.02
N THR A 33 -9.13 -11.45 -2.70
CA THR A 33 -10.42 -10.76 -2.59
C THR A 33 -11.57 -11.65 -3.07
N MET A 34 -11.40 -12.36 -4.19
CA MET A 34 -12.42 -13.26 -4.74
C MET A 34 -12.76 -14.40 -3.79
N PHE A 35 -11.78 -14.98 -3.09
CA PHE A 35 -12.01 -16.07 -2.13
C PHE A 35 -12.61 -15.61 -0.80
N ARG A 36 -12.51 -14.32 -0.45
CA ARG A 36 -12.95 -13.79 0.85
C ARG A 36 -14.22 -12.94 0.79
N GLY A 37 -14.57 -12.40 -0.37
CA GLY A 37 -15.82 -11.66 -0.58
C GLY A 37 -15.69 -10.15 -0.36
N ALA A 38 -16.61 -9.57 0.40
CA ALA A 38 -16.61 -8.13 0.68
C ALA A 38 -15.40 -7.74 1.57
N PRO A 39 -14.83 -6.53 1.42
CA PRO A 39 -13.73 -6.07 2.26
C PRO A 39 -14.19 -5.97 3.72
N LEU A 40 -13.26 -6.13 4.66
CA LEU A 40 -13.56 -5.93 6.07
C LEU A 40 -13.93 -4.46 6.35
N GLY A 41 -14.94 -4.24 7.19
CA GLY A 41 -15.36 -2.90 7.63
C GLY A 41 -16.84 -2.83 8.03
N ASN A 42 -17.21 -1.79 8.77
CA ASN A 42 -18.56 -1.61 9.30
C ASN A 42 -19.56 -1.01 8.29
N GLY A 43 -19.20 -0.92 7.01
CA GLY A 43 -20.03 -0.32 5.95
C GLY A 43 -20.15 1.21 6.02
N SER A 44 -19.65 1.85 7.07
CA SER A 44 -19.53 3.31 7.17
C SER A 44 -18.29 3.82 6.45
N PHE A 45 -18.39 5.03 5.90
CA PHE A 45 -17.26 5.76 5.32
C PHE A 45 -17.12 7.13 6.01
N MET A 46 -16.07 7.32 6.80
CA MET A 46 -15.89 8.48 7.68
C MET A 46 -15.89 9.81 6.92
N TYR A 47 -15.41 9.82 5.67
CA TYR A 47 -15.31 11.02 4.86
C TYR A 47 -16.53 11.29 3.96
N GLU A 48 -17.63 10.54 4.12
CA GLU A 48 -18.82 10.67 3.28
C GLU A 48 -19.36 12.11 3.23
N LYS A 49 -19.43 12.77 4.40
CA LYS A 49 -19.98 14.12 4.60
C LYS A 49 -18.98 15.26 4.35
N ILE A 50 -17.79 14.98 3.83
CA ILE A 50 -16.86 16.05 3.45
C ILE A 50 -17.29 16.63 2.11
N ASP A 51 -17.65 17.91 2.11
CA ASP A 51 -18.12 18.61 0.90
C ASP A 51 -17.01 19.40 0.19
N LYS A 52 -16.02 19.87 0.95
CA LYS A 52 -14.92 20.68 0.42
C LYS A 52 -13.60 19.93 0.61
N VAL A 53 -12.98 19.63 -0.53
CA VAL A 53 -11.62 19.09 -0.59
C VAL A 53 -10.71 20.08 -1.32
N PRO A 54 -9.42 20.17 -0.96
CA PRO A 54 -8.46 20.98 -1.70
C PRO A 54 -8.36 20.51 -3.16
N ALA A 55 -8.07 21.45 -4.07
CA ALA A 55 -7.94 21.17 -5.50
C ALA A 55 -6.76 20.24 -5.84
N SER A 56 -5.76 20.15 -4.96
CA SER A 56 -4.62 19.24 -5.08
C SER A 56 -4.03 18.94 -3.70
N VAL A 57 -3.61 17.69 -3.49
CA VAL A 57 -2.87 17.27 -2.30
C VAL A 57 -1.63 16.50 -2.73
N ASP A 58 -0.51 16.79 -2.07
CA ASP A 58 0.73 16.02 -2.19
C ASP A 58 1.28 15.74 -0.79
N TRP A 59 0.95 14.57 -0.25
CA TRP A 59 1.37 14.17 1.09
C TRP A 59 2.89 14.12 1.27
N ARG A 60 3.67 14.01 0.18
CA ARG A 60 5.13 14.06 0.22
C ARG A 60 5.61 15.45 0.62
N LYS A 61 5.00 16.50 0.05
CA LYS A 61 5.28 17.90 0.40
C LYS A 61 4.83 18.24 1.80
N ASN A 62 3.82 17.53 2.30
CA ASN A 62 3.29 17.69 3.65
C ASN A 62 4.08 16.88 4.70
N GLY A 63 5.11 16.12 4.33
CA GLY A 63 5.93 15.34 5.26
C GLY A 63 5.34 14.00 5.71
N ALA A 64 4.21 13.58 5.14
CA ALA A 64 3.49 12.36 5.54
C ALA A 64 3.85 11.13 4.70
N VAL A 65 5.00 11.13 4.01
CA VAL A 65 5.43 10.03 3.13
C VAL A 65 6.92 9.78 3.34
N THR A 66 7.28 8.52 3.61
CA THR A 66 8.67 8.07 3.74
C THR A 66 9.36 7.94 2.38
N ALA A 67 10.66 7.61 2.39
CA ALA A 67 11.37 7.32 1.15
C ALA A 67 10.78 6.11 0.42
N VAL A 68 10.91 6.08 -0.91
CA VAL A 68 10.50 4.92 -1.72
C VAL A 68 11.30 3.68 -1.30
N LYS A 69 10.60 2.58 -1.03
CA LYS A 69 11.17 1.29 -0.63
C LYS A 69 11.09 0.27 -1.77
N ASP A 70 11.85 -0.84 -1.67
CA ASP A 70 11.88 -1.92 -2.66
C ASP A 70 11.43 -3.25 -2.03
N GLN A 71 10.33 -3.82 -2.54
CA GLN A 71 9.80 -5.12 -2.09
C GLN A 71 10.61 -6.32 -2.61
N GLY A 72 11.56 -6.11 -3.53
CA GLY A 72 12.28 -7.18 -4.20
C GLY A 72 11.33 -8.14 -4.93
N LYS A 73 11.70 -9.44 -4.98
CA LYS A 73 10.92 -10.49 -5.65
C LYS A 73 9.86 -11.13 -4.74
N CYS A 74 9.51 -10.47 -3.64
CA CYS A 74 8.51 -10.94 -2.70
C CYS A 74 7.17 -10.29 -3.03
N GLY A 75 6.09 -11.07 -3.14
CA GLY A 75 4.72 -10.61 -3.37
C GLY A 75 4.11 -9.93 -2.15
N SER A 76 4.83 -9.00 -1.53
CA SER A 76 4.47 -8.29 -0.28
C SER A 76 3.96 -6.87 -0.49
N CYS A 77 3.57 -6.46 -1.71
CA CYS A 77 3.07 -5.09 -1.94
C CYS A 77 1.85 -4.74 -1.07
N TRP A 78 1.08 -5.75 -0.62
CA TRP A 78 0.02 -5.58 0.37
C TRP A 78 0.57 -5.02 1.70
N ALA A 79 1.71 -5.52 2.18
CA ALA A 79 2.35 -5.05 3.40
C ALA A 79 2.90 -3.63 3.21
N PHE A 80 3.60 -3.36 2.11
CA PHE A 80 4.10 -2.00 1.80
C PHE A 80 2.97 -0.98 1.68
N SER A 81 1.88 -1.33 1.01
CA SER A 81 0.72 -0.47 0.84
C SER A 81 0.05 -0.16 2.17
N THR A 82 -0.09 -1.15 3.06
CA THR A 82 -0.58 -0.96 4.43
C THR A 82 0.36 -0.06 5.23
N ILE A 83 1.66 -0.35 5.26
CA ILE A 83 2.64 0.40 6.04
C ILE A 83 2.67 1.87 5.59
N ALA A 84 2.71 2.16 4.30
CA ALA A 84 2.71 3.55 3.81
C ALA A 84 1.48 4.36 4.29
N ALA A 85 0.31 3.72 4.37
CA ALA A 85 -0.90 4.37 4.90
C ALA A 85 -0.80 4.60 6.43
N VAL A 86 -0.28 3.62 7.19
CA VAL A 86 -0.08 3.74 8.65
C VAL A 86 0.98 4.79 8.98
N GLU A 87 2.10 4.83 8.27
CA GLU A 87 3.14 5.86 8.41
C GLU A 87 2.55 7.26 8.16
N GLY A 88 1.75 7.40 7.11
CA GLY A 88 1.11 8.66 6.74
C GLY A 88 0.12 9.18 7.78
N ILE A 89 -0.81 8.34 8.23
CA ILE A 89 -1.78 8.76 9.25
C ILE A 89 -1.10 9.01 10.60
N ASN A 90 -0.05 8.27 10.95
CA ASN A 90 0.74 8.54 12.15
C ASN A 90 1.38 9.94 12.09
N PHE A 91 1.99 10.31 10.96
CA PHE A 91 2.52 11.65 10.78
C PHE A 91 1.42 12.72 10.91
N ILE A 92 0.27 12.52 10.27
CA ILE A 92 -0.85 13.47 10.32
C ILE A 92 -1.36 13.67 11.76
N LYS A 93 -1.39 12.61 12.57
CA LYS A 93 -1.89 12.68 13.96
C LYS A 93 -0.86 13.15 14.97
N THR A 94 0.43 12.87 14.75
CA THR A 94 1.48 13.04 15.77
C THR A 94 2.61 13.97 15.37
N ASN A 95 2.64 14.38 14.09
CA ASN A 95 3.75 15.10 13.46
C ASN A 95 5.10 14.35 13.53
N LYS A 96 5.06 13.01 13.67
CA LYS A 96 6.25 12.15 13.68
C LYS A 96 6.19 11.17 12.52
N LEU A 97 7.14 11.28 11.60
CA LEU A 97 7.27 10.32 10.50
C LEU A 97 8.19 9.20 10.98
N ILE A 98 7.62 8.00 11.16
CA ILE A 98 8.35 6.81 11.61
C ILE A 98 8.31 5.80 10.48
N THR A 99 9.45 5.24 10.10
CA THR A 99 9.49 4.13 9.15
C THR A 99 9.12 2.83 9.86
N LEU A 100 8.04 2.18 9.42
CA LEU A 100 7.45 0.99 10.04
C LEU A 100 7.83 -0.27 9.27
N SER A 101 7.73 -1.42 9.93
CA SER A 101 8.21 -2.70 9.40
C SER A 101 7.18 -3.39 8.51
N GLU A 102 7.46 -3.50 7.22
CA GLU A 102 6.73 -4.41 6.34
C GLU A 102 6.99 -5.89 6.67
N GLN A 103 8.20 -6.21 7.14
CA GLN A 103 8.58 -7.60 7.43
C GLN A 103 7.77 -8.20 8.58
N GLU A 104 7.43 -7.39 9.58
CA GLU A 104 6.56 -7.83 10.66
C GLU A 104 5.20 -8.29 10.11
N LEU A 105 4.62 -7.57 9.14
CA LEU A 105 3.39 -8.02 8.49
C LEU A 105 3.64 -9.32 7.70
N VAL A 106 4.70 -9.39 6.91
CA VAL A 106 5.05 -10.58 6.12
C VAL A 106 5.17 -11.83 7.00
N ASP A 107 5.84 -11.73 8.15
CA ASP A 107 6.15 -12.87 9.01
C ASP A 107 5.04 -13.19 10.02
N CYS A 108 4.34 -12.18 10.54
CA CYS A 108 3.43 -12.34 11.68
C CYS A 108 1.94 -12.28 11.33
N ASN A 109 1.56 -11.66 10.21
CA ASN A 109 0.15 -11.60 9.79
C ASN A 109 -0.25 -12.87 9.03
N THR A 110 -0.16 -14.01 9.72
CA THR A 110 -0.45 -15.33 9.17
C THR A 110 -1.94 -15.64 9.30
N GLY A 111 -2.61 -15.98 8.19
CA GLY A 111 -4.01 -16.42 8.20
C GLY A 111 -4.68 -16.21 6.85
N VAL A 112 -5.12 -14.99 6.57
CA VAL A 112 -5.62 -14.60 5.25
C VAL A 112 -4.50 -14.11 4.33
N ASN A 113 -3.49 -13.47 4.92
CA ASN A 113 -2.27 -13.07 4.22
C ASN A 113 -1.25 -14.21 4.29
N HIS A 114 -0.47 -14.33 3.23
CA HIS A 114 0.43 -15.44 2.98
C HIS A 114 1.86 -14.94 2.68
N GLY A 115 2.30 -13.90 3.39
CA GLY A 115 3.65 -13.35 3.26
C GLY A 115 3.96 -12.95 1.82
N CYS A 116 5.04 -13.50 1.26
CA CYS A 116 5.48 -13.28 -0.11
C CYS A 116 4.56 -13.90 -1.18
N ASN A 117 3.60 -14.74 -0.81
CA ASN A 117 2.63 -15.31 -1.75
C ASN A 117 1.41 -14.40 -1.98
N GLY A 118 1.32 -13.27 -1.30
CA GLY A 118 0.25 -12.30 -1.46
C GLY A 118 -0.58 -12.08 -0.21
N GLY A 119 -1.47 -11.10 -0.31
CA GLY A 119 -2.30 -10.66 0.80
C GLY A 119 -3.19 -9.48 0.46
N LEU A 120 -3.92 -9.02 1.47
CA LEU A 120 -4.91 -7.95 1.44
C LEU A 120 -4.61 -6.95 2.56
N MET A 121 -4.73 -5.66 2.24
CA MET A 121 -4.37 -4.57 3.13
C MET A 121 -5.33 -4.42 4.31
N ASP A 122 -6.62 -4.71 4.13
CA ASP A 122 -7.64 -4.66 5.19
C ASP A 122 -7.35 -5.64 6.34
N TYR A 123 -6.96 -6.88 6.02
CA TYR A 123 -6.51 -7.85 7.02
C TYR A 123 -5.23 -7.45 7.73
N ALA A 124 -4.35 -6.73 7.03
CA ALA A 124 -3.12 -6.22 7.62
C ALA A 124 -3.40 -5.06 8.59
N PHE A 125 -4.27 -4.12 8.22
CA PHE A 125 -4.72 -3.07 9.16
C PHE A 125 -5.40 -3.68 10.39
N GLU A 126 -6.26 -4.67 10.20
CA GLU A 126 -6.94 -5.32 11.32
C GLU A 126 -5.98 -6.11 12.21
N PHE A 127 -4.94 -6.70 11.62
CA PHE A 127 -3.87 -7.32 12.40
C PHE A 127 -3.14 -6.30 13.28
N ILE A 128 -2.75 -5.14 12.73
CA ILE A 128 -2.07 -4.07 13.48
C ILE A 128 -2.95 -3.63 14.66
N LYS A 129 -4.25 -3.41 14.42
CA LYS A 129 -5.21 -3.08 15.47
C LYS A 129 -5.29 -4.15 16.55
N LYS A 130 -5.60 -5.40 16.18
CA LYS A 130 -5.80 -6.50 17.14
C LYS A 130 -4.57 -6.81 17.97
N LYS A 131 -3.39 -6.72 17.36
CA LYS A 131 -2.12 -6.94 18.03
C LYS A 131 -1.77 -5.78 18.98
N GLY A 132 -2.27 -4.58 18.74
CA GLY A 132 -1.93 -3.37 19.51
C GLY A 132 -0.79 -2.55 18.91
N GLY A 133 -0.46 -2.76 17.64
CA GLY A 133 0.48 -1.94 16.89
C GLY A 133 1.46 -2.72 16.01
N ILE A 134 2.27 -1.95 15.29
CA ILE A 134 3.34 -2.41 14.39
C ILE A 134 4.67 -1.79 14.85
N THR A 135 5.76 -2.55 14.76
CA THR A 135 7.11 -2.07 15.09
C THR A 135 7.75 -1.26 13.97
N SER A 136 8.90 -0.66 14.28
CA SER A 136 9.69 0.11 13.33
C SER A 136 10.53 -0.78 12.41
N GLU A 137 10.83 -0.28 11.21
CA GLU A 137 11.76 -0.94 10.26
C GLU A 137 13.13 -1.19 10.91
N SER A 138 13.61 -0.26 11.73
CA SER A 138 14.91 -0.42 12.42
C SER A 138 14.95 -1.61 13.39
N ASN A 139 13.83 -1.95 14.02
CA ASN A 139 13.73 -3.08 14.94
C ASN A 139 13.51 -4.41 14.21
N TYR A 140 12.68 -4.38 13.16
CA TYR A 140 12.34 -5.56 12.35
C TYR A 140 12.59 -5.27 10.85
N PRO A 141 13.85 -5.35 10.39
CA PRO A 141 14.20 -4.95 9.03
C PRO A 141 13.64 -5.88 7.95
N TYR A 142 13.36 -5.29 6.78
CA TYR A 142 12.88 -5.98 5.60
C TYR A 142 13.93 -6.91 4.97
N ARG A 143 13.48 -8.10 4.55
CA ARG A 143 14.34 -9.18 4.02
C ARG A 143 13.86 -9.72 2.67
N ALA A 144 12.72 -9.26 2.16
CA ALA A 144 12.15 -9.72 0.89
C ALA A 144 11.95 -11.25 0.79
N GLN A 145 11.65 -11.90 1.91
CA GLN A 145 11.36 -13.33 1.98
C GLN A 145 10.49 -13.63 3.21
N ASP A 146 9.81 -14.77 3.18
CA ASP A 146 9.08 -15.25 4.36
C ASP A 146 10.05 -15.63 5.48
N GLY A 147 9.70 -15.23 6.70
CA GLY A 147 10.39 -15.59 7.93
C GLY A 147 9.44 -16.17 8.97
N GLN A 148 10.01 -16.58 10.10
CA GLN A 148 9.23 -16.88 11.30
C GLN A 148 8.98 -15.58 12.05
N CYS A 149 7.76 -15.39 12.56
CA CYS A 149 7.42 -14.22 13.36
C CYS A 149 8.30 -14.12 14.60
N ASP A 150 9.16 -13.10 14.66
CA ASP A 150 9.96 -12.79 15.85
C ASP A 150 9.11 -12.04 16.88
N ALA A 151 8.52 -12.78 17.81
CA ALA A 151 7.66 -12.23 18.86
C ALA A 151 8.37 -11.16 19.72
N LYS A 152 9.69 -11.25 19.93
CA LYS A 152 10.41 -10.28 20.77
C LYS A 152 10.49 -8.91 20.11
N LYS A 153 10.70 -8.90 18.79
CA LYS A 153 10.69 -7.68 17.98
C LYS A 153 9.26 -7.17 17.79
N ALA A 154 8.35 -8.07 17.43
CA ALA A 154 6.94 -7.79 17.22
C ALA A 154 6.26 -7.18 18.46
N ASN A 155 6.65 -7.56 19.69
CA ASN A 155 6.08 -7.03 20.93
C ASN A 155 6.65 -5.67 21.36
N GLN A 156 7.27 -4.92 20.44
CA GLN A 156 7.73 -3.55 20.65
C GLN A 156 7.06 -2.62 19.63
N PRO A 157 5.75 -2.36 19.76
CA PRO A 157 5.02 -1.54 18.79
C PRO A 157 5.51 -0.09 18.83
N ALA A 158 5.70 0.50 17.67
CA ALA A 158 6.04 1.91 17.48
C ALA A 158 4.81 2.77 17.19
N VAL A 159 3.83 2.20 16.46
CA VAL A 159 2.59 2.88 16.05
C VAL A 159 1.42 1.91 16.16
N SER A 160 0.27 2.40 16.64
CA SER A 160 -1.00 1.67 16.66
C SER A 160 -2.05 2.39 15.82
N VAL A 161 -3.10 1.67 15.44
CA VAL A 161 -4.27 2.22 14.73
C VAL A 161 -5.56 1.75 15.41
N ASP A 162 -6.56 2.63 15.42
CA ASP A 162 -7.86 2.35 16.07
C ASP A 162 -8.80 1.50 15.20
N GLY A 163 -8.53 1.44 13.90
CA GLY A 163 -9.38 0.77 12.91
C GLY A 163 -8.98 1.03 11.47
N HIS A 164 -9.78 0.48 10.58
CA HIS A 164 -9.73 0.72 9.15
C HIS A 164 -11.16 0.74 8.59
N GLU A 165 -11.31 1.33 7.41
CA GLU A 165 -12.56 1.34 6.64
C GLU A 165 -12.27 1.13 5.16
N GLY A 166 -13.25 0.63 4.43
CA GLY A 166 -13.18 0.53 2.98
C GLY A 166 -13.70 1.80 2.34
N VAL A 167 -12.93 2.38 1.41
CA VAL A 167 -13.48 3.38 0.49
C VAL A 167 -14.53 2.68 -0.39
N PRO A 168 -15.72 3.29 -0.60
CA PRO A 168 -16.73 2.74 -1.51
C PRO A 168 -16.14 2.35 -2.87
N ARG A 169 -16.40 1.10 -3.30
CA ARG A 169 -15.85 0.54 -4.54
C ARG A 169 -16.30 1.38 -5.74
N ASN A 170 -15.38 1.55 -6.70
CA ASN A 170 -15.64 2.26 -7.97
C ASN A 170 -16.19 3.68 -7.79
N ASN A 171 -15.78 4.37 -6.72
CA ASN A 171 -16.21 5.72 -6.41
C ASN A 171 -14.99 6.64 -6.21
N GLU A 172 -14.51 7.22 -7.29
CA GLU A 172 -13.34 8.12 -7.26
C GLU A 172 -13.59 9.39 -6.45
N ASN A 173 -14.83 9.87 -6.36
CA ASN A 173 -15.15 11.01 -5.49
C ASN A 173 -14.96 10.65 -4.00
N ALA A 174 -15.37 9.44 -3.59
CA ALA A 174 -15.09 8.95 -2.25
C ALA A 174 -13.58 8.77 -2.03
N LEU A 175 -12.85 8.23 -3.01
CA LEU A 175 -11.40 8.12 -2.94
C LEU A 175 -10.72 9.49 -2.81
N LEU A 176 -11.17 10.50 -3.58
CA LEU A 176 -10.70 11.87 -3.50
C LEU A 176 -10.89 12.44 -2.09
N LYS A 177 -12.07 12.25 -1.49
CA LYS A 177 -12.35 12.67 -0.10
C LYS A 177 -11.42 11.98 0.90
N ALA A 178 -11.12 10.69 0.73
CA ALA A 178 -10.20 9.97 1.60
C ALA A 178 -8.75 10.47 1.44
N VAL A 179 -8.26 10.56 0.20
CA VAL A 179 -6.90 11.02 -0.12
C VAL A 179 -6.67 12.47 0.30
N ALA A 180 -7.70 13.31 0.28
CA ALA A 180 -7.61 14.68 0.78
C ALA A 180 -7.31 14.76 2.29
N ASN A 181 -7.55 13.69 3.05
CA ASN A 181 -7.41 13.65 4.51
C ASN A 181 -6.26 12.77 4.99
N GLN A 182 -5.85 11.75 4.23
CA GLN A 182 -4.70 10.91 4.56
C GLN A 182 -4.24 10.06 3.35
N PRO A 183 -3.01 9.52 3.34
CA PRO A 183 -2.63 8.49 2.38
C PRO A 183 -3.53 7.25 2.47
N VAL A 184 -3.88 6.68 1.30
CA VAL A 184 -4.82 5.56 1.17
C VAL A 184 -4.15 4.41 0.42
N SER A 185 -4.28 3.19 0.96
CA SER A 185 -3.86 1.96 0.27
C SER A 185 -4.82 1.64 -0.88
N VAL A 186 -4.29 1.45 -2.08
CA VAL A 186 -5.06 1.07 -3.27
C VAL A 186 -4.46 -0.17 -3.95
N ALA A 187 -5.29 -0.89 -4.70
CA ALA A 187 -4.86 -2.01 -5.54
C ALA A 187 -4.97 -1.62 -7.01
N ILE A 188 -3.97 -1.95 -7.81
CA ILE A 188 -3.85 -1.57 -9.22
C ILE A 188 -3.37 -2.76 -10.05
N ASP A 189 -3.66 -2.77 -11.35
CA ASP A 189 -3.02 -3.70 -12.28
C ASP A 189 -1.73 -3.09 -12.83
N ALA A 190 -0.59 -3.53 -12.30
CA ALA A 190 0.73 -3.08 -12.71
C ALA A 190 1.45 -4.09 -13.64
N GLY A 191 0.74 -5.09 -14.18
CA GLY A 191 1.33 -6.20 -14.93
C GLY A 191 1.66 -5.90 -16.40
N GLY A 192 1.31 -4.71 -16.90
CA GLY A 192 1.51 -4.29 -18.28
C GLY A 192 2.91 -3.73 -18.56
N SER A 193 3.37 -3.84 -19.81
CA SER A 193 4.69 -3.35 -20.25
C SER A 193 4.84 -1.83 -20.11
N ASP A 194 3.75 -1.07 -20.29
CA ASP A 194 3.76 0.37 -20.09
C ASP A 194 4.05 0.73 -18.62
N PHE A 195 3.51 -0.02 -17.64
CA PHE A 195 3.84 0.14 -16.22
C PHE A 195 5.27 -0.32 -15.91
N GLN A 196 5.72 -1.43 -16.50
CA GLN A 196 7.08 -1.94 -16.33
C GLN A 196 8.14 -0.89 -16.69
N PHE A 197 7.89 -0.06 -17.71
CA PHE A 197 8.86 0.91 -18.23
C PHE A 197 8.48 2.38 -18.01
N TYR A 198 7.44 2.67 -17.23
CA TYR A 198 7.01 4.04 -16.97
C TYR A 198 8.17 4.89 -16.41
N SER A 199 8.35 6.10 -16.97
CA SER A 199 9.37 7.06 -16.53
C SER A 199 8.74 8.31 -15.95
N GLU A 200 7.90 8.97 -16.74
CA GLU A 200 7.34 10.27 -16.40
C GLU A 200 6.05 10.54 -17.19
N SER A 201 5.23 11.41 -16.61
CA SER A 201 4.05 11.97 -17.25
C SER A 201 4.44 13.11 -18.18
N VAL A 202 3.78 13.23 -19.33
CA VAL A 202 3.91 14.39 -20.21
C VAL A 202 2.72 15.31 -19.94
N GLY A 203 2.96 16.46 -19.28
CA GLY A 203 1.92 17.42 -18.91
C GLY A 203 1.51 17.35 -17.43
N LYS A 204 0.25 17.70 -17.11
CA LYS A 204 -0.24 17.67 -15.72
C LYS A 204 -0.14 16.25 -15.17
N SER A 205 0.49 16.14 -13.99
CA SER A 205 0.78 14.90 -13.26
C SER A 205 -0.38 13.90 -13.34
N TRP A 206 -0.18 12.76 -13.99
CA TRP A 206 -1.09 11.62 -13.89
C TRP A 206 -0.99 11.05 -12.48
N ILE A 207 -1.84 11.51 -11.57
CA ILE A 207 -2.30 10.63 -10.50
C ILE A 207 -3.26 9.68 -11.21
N MET A 208 -2.83 8.44 -11.34
CA MET A 208 -3.48 7.35 -12.08
C MET A 208 -5.02 7.44 -12.05
N GLU A 209 -5.58 7.90 -13.16
CA GLU A 209 -6.97 7.66 -13.53
C GLU A 209 -7.01 6.18 -13.95
N LEU A 210 -7.36 5.31 -13.01
CA LEU A 210 -7.53 3.87 -13.27
C LEU A 210 -8.81 3.71 -14.08
N GLN A 211 -8.69 3.70 -15.40
CA GLN A 211 -9.78 3.23 -16.25
C GLN A 211 -10.12 1.77 -15.90
N GLN A 212 -11.44 1.54 -15.81
CA GLN A 212 -12.18 0.37 -15.31
C GLN A 212 -11.68 -0.99 -15.81
#